data_AF-A0A2G2K137-F1
#
_entry.id   AF-A0A2G2K137-F1
#
_cell.length_a   1.000
_cell.length_b   1.000
_cell.length_c   1.000
_cell.angle_alpha   90.00
_cell.angle_beta   90.00
_cell.angle_gamma   90.00
#
_symmetry.space_group_name_H-M   'P 1'
#
loop_
_entity.id
_entity.type
_entity.pdbx_description
1 polymer ?
#
loop_
_entity_poly.entity_id
_entity_poly.type
_entity_poly.pdbx_seq_one_letter_code
_entity_poly.pdbx_strand_id
1 'polypeptide(L)' 'MTSTDPSCLIDTGRYPLDEPFSVEDQLFIARSRARFAQSGLLVLHGFIRDSALTLMKREALMV' A
#
# COMPACT_ATOMS: atom_id res chain seq x y z
N MET A 1 15.28 9.09 16.31
CA MET A 1 14.64 8.12 15.39
C MET A 1 14.15 8.91 14.20
N THR A 2 14.74 8.70 13.02
CA THR A 2 14.24 9.29 11.78
C THR A 2 12.86 8.69 11.51
N SER A 3 11.82 9.47 11.71
CA SER A 3 10.46 9.13 11.26
C SER A 3 10.52 8.93 9.76
N THR A 4 10.39 7.70 9.29
CA THR A 4 10.28 7.44 7.85
C THR A 4 8.91 7.95 7.43
N ASP A 5 8.88 9.03 6.66
CA ASP A 5 7.64 9.50 6.04
C ASP A 5 7.04 8.34 5.22
N PRO A 6 5.83 7.86 5.56
CA PRO A 6 5.19 6.76 4.83
C PRO A 6 5.03 7.06 3.33
N SER A 7 4.93 8.33 2.96
CA SER A 7 4.84 8.76 1.55
C SER A 7 6.09 8.36 0.74
N CYS A 8 7.23 8.17 1.40
CA CYS A 8 8.47 7.72 0.77
C CYS A 8 8.47 6.22 0.44
N LEU A 9 7.54 5.45 1.02
CA LEU A 9 7.44 4.00 0.87
C LEU A 9 6.17 3.57 0.13
N ILE A 10 5.03 4.19 0.48
CA ILE A 10 3.70 3.83 -0.01
C ILE A 10 3.28 4.81 -1.10
N ASP A 11 2.62 4.30 -2.15
CA ASP A 11 1.96 5.13 -3.15
C ASP A 11 0.65 5.70 -2.59
N THR A 12 0.76 6.78 -1.82
CA THR A 12 -0.38 7.51 -1.25
C THR A 12 -1.19 8.27 -2.29
N GLY A 13 -0.73 8.35 -3.55
CA GLY A 13 -1.56 8.86 -4.65
C GLY A 13 -2.55 7.81 -5.14
N ARG A 14 -2.16 6.53 -5.11
CA ARG A 14 -3.02 5.39 -5.44
C ARG A 14 -3.85 4.91 -4.25
N TYR A 15 -3.32 5.06 -3.04
CA TYR A 15 -3.94 4.65 -1.78
C TYR A 15 -3.89 5.82 -0.79
N PRO A 16 -4.77 6.83 -0.95
CA PRO A 16 -4.79 8.02 -0.12
C PRO A 16 -5.01 7.67 1.36
N LEU A 17 -4.34 8.43 2.24
CA LEU A 17 -4.39 8.25 3.70
C LEU A 17 -5.11 9.42 4.40
N ASP A 18 -5.35 10.50 3.68
CA ASP A 18 -5.90 11.78 4.14
C ASP A 18 -7.40 11.93 3.90
N GLU A 19 -8.01 11.09 3.05
CA GLU A 19 -9.45 11.13 2.74
C GLU A 19 -10.23 9.85 3.15
N PRO A 20 -10.25 9.45 4.43
CA PRO A 20 -10.85 8.18 4.88
C PRO A 20 -12.37 8.06 4.68
N PHE A 21 -13.04 9.08 4.13
CA PHE A 21 -14.50 9.15 3.96
C PHE A 21 -14.95 9.42 2.53
N SER A 22 -14.05 9.40 1.54
CA SER A 22 -14.49 9.46 0.15
C SER A 22 -15.36 8.24 -0.17
N VAL A 23 -16.42 8.43 -0.96
CA VAL A 23 -17.32 7.32 -1.36
C VAL A 23 -16.53 6.26 -2.13
N GLU A 24 -15.56 6.69 -2.93
CA GLU A 24 -14.69 5.81 -3.71
C GLU A 24 -13.82 4.93 -2.81
N ASP A 25 -13.18 5.49 -1.78
CA ASP A 25 -12.36 4.74 -0.84
C ASP A 25 -13.19 3.75 -0.02
N GLN A 26 -14.38 4.16 0.42
CA GLN A 26 -15.28 3.23 1.12
C GLN A 26 -15.71 2.06 0.22
N LEU A 27 -15.99 2.33 -1.06
CA LEU A 27 -16.28 1.27 -2.03
C LEU A 27 -15.06 0.37 -2.27
N PHE A 28 -13.86 0.93 -2.34
CA PHE A 28 -12.62 0.18 -2.48
C PHE A 28 -12.39 -0.74 -1.26
N ILE A 29 -12.55 -0.22 -0.04
CA ILE A 29 -12.42 -0.98 1.21
C ILE A 29 -13.46 -2.10 1.27
N ALA A 30 -14.73 -1.81 0.95
CA ALA A 30 -15.80 -2.81 0.96
C ALA A 30 -15.52 -3.95 -0.03
N ARG A 31 -15.11 -3.63 -1.27
CA ARG A 31 -14.74 -4.63 -2.28
C ARG A 31 -13.52 -5.44 -1.85
N SER A 32 -12.52 -4.78 -1.29
CA SER A 32 -11.30 -5.43 -0.81
C SER A 32 -11.58 -6.43 0.32
N ARG A 33 -12.43 -6.05 1.29
CA ARG A 33 -12.87 -6.93 2.38
C ARG A 33 -13.67 -8.11 1.85
N ALA A 34 -14.59 -7.89 0.91
CA ALA A 34 -15.36 -8.98 0.30
C ALA A 34 -14.46 -9.98 -0.42
N ARG A 35 -13.47 -9.50 -1.19
CA ARG A 35 -12.50 -10.36 -1.90
C ARG A 35 -11.62 -11.15 -0.92
N PHE A 36 -11.17 -10.50 0.15
CA PHE A 36 -10.39 -11.17 1.19
C PHE A 36 -11.21 -12.25 1.90
N ALA A 37 -12.48 -11.97 2.24
CA ALA A 37 -13.36 -12.96 2.87
C ALA A 37 -13.59 -14.19 1.98
N GLN A 38 -13.60 -14.03 0.65
CA GLN A 38 -13.79 -15.13 -0.29
C GLN A 38 -12.54 -15.97 -0.53
N SER A 39 -11.36 -15.35 -0.56
CA SER A 39 -10.12 -16.00 -1.03
C SER A 39 -9.03 -16.14 0.03
N GLY A 40 -9.18 -15.47 1.17
CA GLY A 40 -8.13 -15.33 2.19
C GLY A 40 -6.93 -14.48 1.74
N LEU A 41 -6.99 -13.87 0.54
CA LEU A 41 -5.90 -13.12 -0.05
C LEU A 41 -6.39 -11.81 -0.68
N LEU A 42 -5.65 -10.73 -0.45
CA LEU A 42 -5.84 -9.45 -1.11
C LEU A 42 -4.50 -8.97 -1.65
N VAL A 43 -4.46 -8.62 -2.93
CA VAL A 43 -3.28 -8.07 -3.59
C VAL A 43 -3.49 -6.59 -3.87
N LEU A 44 -2.61 -5.75 -3.33
CA LEU A 44 -2.59 -4.31 -3.55
C LEU A 44 -1.49 -3.95 -4.55
N HIS A 45 -1.87 -3.80 -5.82
CA HIS A 45 -0.92 -3.56 -6.90
C HIS A 45 -0.32 -2.15 -6.82
N GLY A 46 1.01 -2.08 -6.77
CA GLY A 46 1.73 -0.80 -6.68
C GLY A 46 1.57 -0.12 -5.32
N PHE A 47 1.22 -0.87 -4.27
CA PHE A 47 1.12 -0.31 -2.92
C PHE A 47 2.45 0.27 -2.43
N ILE A 48 3.54 -0.46 -2.68
CA ILE A 48 4.89 0.03 -2.42
C ILE A 48 5.41 0.72 -3.69
N ARG A 49 5.99 1.91 -3.54
CA ARG A 49 6.63 2.65 -4.64
C ARG A 49 7.81 1.87 -5.21
N ASP A 50 8.04 1.98 -6.51
CA ASP A 50 9.15 1.31 -7.19
C ASP A 50 10.53 1.71 -6.64
N SER A 51 10.69 2.97 -6.23
CA SER A 51 11.91 3.46 -5.58
C SER A 51 12.18 2.74 -4.26
N ALA A 52 11.14 2.56 -3.43
CA ALA A 52 11.22 1.86 -2.16
C ALA A 52 11.45 0.35 -2.36
N LEU A 53 10.77 -0.29 -3.33
CA LEU A 53 11.04 -1.69 -3.69
C LEU A 53 12.48 -1.89 -4.15
N THR A 54 13.04 -0.95 -4.91
CA THR A 54 14.43 -1.01 -5.39
C THR A 54 15.41 -0.93 -4.22
N LEU A 55 15.18 -0.05 -3.25
CA LEU A 55 15.98 0.06 -2.04
C LEU A 55 15.94 -1.24 -1.23
N MET A 56 14.74 -1.76 -0.94
CA MET A 56 14.56 -3.01 -0.18
C MET A 56 15.23 -4.21 -0.87
N LYS A 57 15.13 -4.31 -2.20
CA LYS A 57 15.83 -5.36 -2.97
C LYS A 57 17.34 -5.27 -2.80
N ARG A 58 17.91 -4.07 -2.85
CA ARG A 58 19.34 -3.86 -2.63
C ARG A 58 19.75 -4.31 -1.23
N GLU A 59 19.01 -3.91 -0.21
CA GLU A 59 19.31 -4.31 1.18
C GLU A 59 19.19 -5.82 1.40
N ALA A 60 18.17 -6.46 0.84
CA ALA A 60 17.96 -7.91 0.96
C ALA A 60 19.05 -8.75 0.29
N LEU A 61 19.69 -8.22 -0.77
CA LEU A 61 20.77 -8.90 -1.51
C LEU A 61 22.17 -8.60 -0.93
N MET A 62 22.27 -7.69 0.04
CA MET A 62 23.52 -7.39 0.76
C MET A 62 23.70 -8.23 2.03
N VAL A 63 22.82 -9.23 2.23
CA VAL A 63 22.88 -10.25 3.30
C VAL A 63 23.60 -11.50 2.81
#